data_AF-A0A0G1PDK9-F1
#
_entry.id   AF-A0A0G1PDK9-F1
#
_cell.length_a   1.000
_cell.length_b   1.000
_cell.length_c   1.000
_cell.angle_alpha   90.00
_cell.angle_beta   90.00
_cell.angle_gamma   90.00
#
_symmetry.space_group_name_H-M   'P 1'
#
loop_
_entity.id
_entity.type
_entity.pdbx_description
1 polymer ?
#
loop_
_entity_poly.entity_id
_entity_poly.type
_entity_poly.pdbx_seq_one_letter_code
_entity_poly.pdbx_strand_id
1 'polypeptide(L)'
;MLWAKRIDYILLVLYIAIFVATRLPGLGTDTINPDAVNWHYRSEQFVVGLKTLALEKTYQHYHPGVTLMWIVGPTVELIKQLSPTDRVYNQHNFIVFHTFSKYSLVFVQLMLSFVVIYLLSLIFDNKLAIFATALFTLEPFFLGNARLLHLDVLLSLTLFAGLLASFVAAKMNNFWLMLLAGILLGLAFLTKSIAVGGLGFVLIFGTFLSWLES
;
A
#
# COMPACT_ATOMS: atom_id res chain seq x y z
N MET A 1 7.64 4.06 -29.57
CA MET A 1 6.80 5.29 -29.61
C MET A 1 5.48 4.97 -28.91
N LEU A 2 5.40 5.26 -27.60
CA LEU A 2 4.21 4.99 -26.78
C LEU A 2 3.18 6.07 -27.08
N TRP A 3 2.16 5.71 -27.85
CA TRP A 3 0.99 6.56 -28.00
C TRP A 3 0.36 6.73 -26.60
N ALA A 4 0.30 7.97 -26.12
CA ALA A 4 -0.39 8.29 -24.88
C ALA A 4 -1.86 7.92 -25.04
N LYS A 5 -2.25 6.73 -24.55
CA LYS A 5 -3.64 6.30 -24.57
C LYS A 5 -4.41 7.27 -23.69
N ARG A 6 -5.44 7.93 -24.24
CA ARG A 6 -6.29 8.86 -23.49
C ARG A 6 -6.96 8.14 -22.34
N ILE A 7 -6.71 8.57 -21.10
CA ILE A 7 -7.34 8.01 -19.90
C ILE A 7 -8.85 8.22 -20.00
N ASP A 8 -9.62 7.18 -19.69
CA ASP A 8 -11.07 7.28 -19.58
C ASP A 8 -11.42 7.86 -18.21
N TYR A 9 -11.55 9.19 -18.16
CA TYR A 9 -11.81 9.93 -16.93
C TYR A 9 -13.14 9.54 -16.28
N ILE A 10 -14.14 9.13 -17.06
CA ILE A 10 -15.44 8.72 -16.54
C ILE A 10 -15.26 7.42 -15.75
N LEU A 11 -14.57 6.44 -16.33
CA LEU A 11 -14.27 5.17 -15.63
C LEU A 11 -13.38 5.39 -14.41
N LEU A 12 -12.41 6.30 -14.48
CA LEU A 12 -11.54 6.61 -13.34
C LEU A 12 -12.33 7.25 -12.18
N VAL A 13 -13.21 8.21 -12.48
CA VAL A 13 -14.09 8.83 -11.46
C VAL A 13 -15.02 7.79 -10.86
N LEU A 14 -15.60 6.90 -11.69
CA LEU A 14 -16.44 5.82 -11.21
C LEU A 14 -15.67 4.86 -10.30
N TYR A 15 -14.44 4.49 -10.68
CA TYR A 15 -13.55 3.68 -9.86
C TYR A 15 -13.30 4.32 -8.49
N ILE A 16 -12.97 5.62 -8.44
CA ILE A 16 -12.74 6.36 -7.19
C ILE A 16 -14.01 6.40 -6.35
N ALA A 17 -15.16 6.69 -6.96
CA ALA A 17 -16.44 6.75 -6.27
C ALA A 17 -16.79 5.39 -5.62
N ILE A 18 -16.62 4.28 -6.35
CA ILE A 18 -16.86 2.94 -5.83
C ILE A 18 -15.83 2.57 -4.75
N PHE A 19 -14.55 2.90 -4.94
CA PHE A 19 -13.50 2.66 -3.95
C PHE A 19 -13.84 3.35 -2.63
N VAL A 20 -14.19 4.64 -2.69
CA VAL A 20 -14.59 5.41 -1.50
C VAL A 20 -15.87 4.86 -0.87
N ALA A 21 -16.90 4.59 -1.66
CA ALA A 21 -18.19 4.09 -1.18
C ALA A 21 -18.09 2.73 -0.48
N THR A 22 -17.12 1.88 -0.86
CA THR A 22 -16.95 0.55 -0.26
C THR A 22 -16.06 0.55 0.98
N ARG A 23 -15.19 1.55 1.15
CA ARG A 23 -14.14 1.55 2.17
C ARG A 23 -14.34 2.59 3.28
N LEU A 24 -14.90 3.77 2.98
CA LEU A 24 -15.02 4.83 3.98
C LEU A 24 -16.24 4.71 4.91
N PRO A 25 -17.43 4.26 4.45
CA PRO A 25 -18.60 4.21 5.33
C PRO A 25 -18.38 3.31 6.56
N GLY A 26 -18.55 3.90 7.75
CA GLY A 26 -18.40 3.23 9.05
C GLY A 26 -16.96 2.86 9.41
N LEU A 27 -15.96 3.28 8.63
CA LEU A 27 -14.56 2.93 8.86
C LEU A 27 -14.11 3.41 10.24
N GLY A 28 -13.62 2.48 11.06
CA GLY A 28 -13.15 2.75 12.44
C GLY A 28 -14.01 2.04 13.48
N THR A 29 -15.33 1.99 13.30
CA THR A 29 -16.28 1.25 14.17
C THR A 29 -16.78 -0.05 13.55
N ASP A 30 -16.36 -0.34 12.32
CA ASP A 30 -16.88 -1.41 11.46
C ASP A 30 -16.34 -2.81 11.76
N THR A 31 -15.18 -2.90 12.43
CA THR A 31 -14.47 -4.18 12.59
C THR A 31 -13.83 -4.29 13.97
N ILE A 32 -13.91 -5.47 14.56
CA ILE A 32 -13.07 -5.86 15.69
C ILE A 32 -11.83 -6.53 15.13
N ASN A 33 -10.68 -5.88 15.24
CA ASN A 33 -9.39 -6.40 14.79
C ASN A 33 -8.41 -6.48 15.97
N PRO A 34 -8.08 -7.68 16.48
CA PRO A 34 -7.18 -7.81 17.63
C PRO A 34 -5.77 -7.28 17.33
N ASP A 35 -5.32 -7.34 16.08
CA ASP A 35 -3.99 -6.86 15.68
C ASP A 35 -3.92 -5.33 15.62
N ALA A 36 -5.04 -4.63 15.52
CA ALA A 36 -5.05 -3.17 15.42
C ALA A 36 -4.43 -2.51 16.64
N VAL A 37 -4.64 -3.07 17.84
CA VAL A 37 -4.04 -2.57 19.09
C VAL A 37 -2.52 -2.68 19.03
N ASN A 38 -2.01 -3.83 18.57
CA ASN A 38 -0.58 -4.05 18.39
C ASN A 38 0.02 -3.09 17.36
N TRP A 39 -0.66 -2.89 16.22
CA TRP A 39 -0.18 -1.99 15.18
C TRP A 39 -0.18 -0.52 15.59
N HIS A 40 -1.12 -0.09 16.43
CA HIS A 40 -1.09 1.24 17.04
C HIS A 40 0.12 1.42 17.95
N TYR A 41 0.33 0.51 18.90
CA TYR A 41 1.48 0.56 19.82
C TYR A 41 2.81 0.59 19.06
N ARG A 42 2.98 -0.32 18.08
CA ARG A 42 4.20 -0.39 17.26
C ARG A 42 4.45 0.89 16.48
N SER A 43 3.41 1.44 15.85
CA SER A 43 3.51 2.67 15.05
C SER A 43 3.87 3.87 15.92
N GLU A 44 3.35 3.94 17.14
CA GLU A 44 3.70 4.98 18.11
C GLU A 44 5.17 4.88 18.54
N GLN A 45 5.64 3.69 18.94
CA GLN A 45 7.04 3.49 19.32
C GLN A 45 7.98 3.78 18.15
N PHE A 46 7.61 3.36 16.94
CA PHE A 46 8.37 3.60 15.73
C PHE A 46 8.52 5.09 15.41
N VAL A 47 7.42 5.85 15.42
CA VAL A 47 7.47 7.29 15.11
C VAL A 47 8.19 8.08 16.20
N VAL A 48 8.04 7.69 17.47
CA VAL A 48 8.82 8.28 18.58
C VAL A 48 10.31 8.00 18.39
N GLY A 49 10.68 6.76 18.03
CA GLY A 49 12.05 6.37 17.72
C GLY A 49 12.68 7.24 16.63
N LEU A 50 11.94 7.48 15.53
CA LEU A 50 12.39 8.38 14.47
C LEU A 50 12.55 9.82 14.96
N LYS A 51 11.57 10.36 15.72
CA LYS A 51 11.60 11.74 16.23
C LYS A 51 12.75 11.99 17.20
N THR A 52 13.13 10.99 18.00
CA THR A 52 14.18 11.12 19.02
C THR A 52 15.51 10.53 18.59
N LEU A 53 15.65 10.10 17.32
CA LEU A 53 16.82 9.38 16.80
C LEU A 53 17.19 8.11 17.60
N ALA A 54 16.22 7.55 18.33
CA ALA A 54 16.33 6.31 19.08
C ALA A 54 16.02 5.14 18.15
N LEU A 55 16.96 4.84 17.23
CA LEU A 55 16.75 3.87 16.15
C LEU A 55 16.47 2.46 16.65
N GLU A 56 16.90 2.10 17.86
CA GLU A 56 16.56 0.85 18.51
C GLU A 56 15.04 0.68 18.71
N LYS A 57 14.29 1.78 18.84
CA LYS A 57 12.83 1.77 18.93
C LYS A 57 12.14 1.60 17.58
N THR A 58 12.88 1.60 16.47
CA THR A 58 12.30 1.33 15.14
C THR A 58 12.16 -0.17 14.86
N TYR A 59 12.85 -1.02 15.62
CA TYR A 59 12.64 -2.46 15.60
C TYR A 59 11.46 -2.86 16.50
N GLN A 60 10.33 -3.20 15.89
CA GLN A 60 9.09 -3.51 16.60
C GLN A 60 8.74 -5.00 16.60
N HIS A 61 9.07 -5.72 15.54
CA HIS A 61 8.76 -7.14 15.39
C HIS A 61 9.60 -7.78 14.28
N TYR A 62 9.71 -9.11 14.27
CA TYR A 62 10.49 -9.86 13.28
C TYR A 62 9.91 -9.73 11.85
N HIS A 63 8.58 -9.60 11.75
CA HIS A 63 7.95 -9.12 10.52
C HIS A 63 7.98 -7.59 10.52
N PRO A 64 8.61 -6.93 9.52
CA PRO A 64 9.04 -5.55 9.71
C PRO A 64 7.87 -4.56 9.88
N GLY A 65 6.82 -4.63 9.05
CA GLY A 65 5.66 -3.73 9.13
C GLY A 65 5.99 -2.24 8.98
N VAL A 66 7.17 -1.91 8.45
CA VAL A 66 7.74 -0.56 8.42
C VAL A 66 6.86 0.39 7.62
N THR A 67 6.35 -0.07 6.48
CA THR A 67 5.47 0.73 5.61
C THR A 67 4.17 1.12 6.31
N LEU A 68 3.56 0.20 7.07
CA LEU A 68 2.37 0.49 7.86
C LEU A 68 2.69 1.52 8.95
N MET A 69 3.82 1.39 9.64
CA MET A 69 4.25 2.33 10.67
C MET A 69 4.60 3.71 10.11
N TRP A 70 5.15 3.80 8.90
CA TRP A 70 5.36 5.06 8.18
C TRP A 70 4.06 5.77 7.80
N ILE A 71 2.95 5.05 7.67
CA ILE A 71 1.64 5.63 7.37
C ILE A 71 0.95 6.03 8.68
N VAL A 72 0.86 5.10 9.62
CA VAL A 72 0.10 5.23 10.86
C VAL A 72 0.81 6.17 11.85
N GLY A 73 2.12 6.03 12.02
CA GLY A 73 2.90 6.81 12.99
C GLY A 73 2.76 8.32 12.81
N PRO A 74 3.04 8.88 11.61
CA PRO A 74 2.83 10.30 11.33
C PRO A 74 1.37 10.74 11.47
N THR A 75 0.41 9.88 11.12
CA THR A 75 -1.02 10.17 11.28
C THR A 75 -1.37 10.37 12.76
N VAL A 76 -0.92 9.45 13.63
CA VAL A 76 -1.10 9.55 15.09
C VAL A 76 -0.44 10.80 15.65
N GLU A 77 0.79 11.09 15.24
CA GLU A 77 1.52 12.28 15.68
C GLU A 77 0.80 13.58 15.28
N LEU A 78 0.28 13.66 14.05
CA LEU A 78 -0.48 14.81 13.58
C LEU A 78 -1.74 15.04 14.43
N ILE A 79 -2.48 13.97 14.75
CA ILE A 79 -3.68 14.07 15.59
C ILE A 79 -3.33 14.57 17.00
N LYS A 80 -2.24 14.08 17.59
CA LYS A 80 -1.75 14.55 18.91
C LYS A 80 -1.38 16.03 18.92
N GLN A 81 -0.91 16.56 17.79
CA GLN A 81 -0.59 17.99 17.65
C GLN A 81 -1.86 18.84 17.46
N LEU A 82 -2.83 18.35 16.70
CA LEU A 82 -4.11 19.03 16.46
C LEU A 82 -5.05 18.99 17.67
N SER A 83 -4.94 17.97 18.51
CA SER A 83 -5.74 17.78 19.73
C SER A 83 -4.82 17.68 20.96
N PRO A 84 -4.31 18.80 21.49
CA PRO A 84 -3.36 18.79 22.61
C PRO A 84 -3.91 18.13 23.89
N THR A 85 -5.22 18.04 24.03
CA THR A 85 -5.93 17.33 25.11
C THR A 85 -5.76 15.81 25.04
N ASP A 86 -5.46 15.26 23.86
CA ASP A 86 -5.41 13.81 23.56
C ASP A 86 -3.99 13.30 23.28
N ARG A 87 -2.97 13.97 23.83
CA ARG A 87 -1.57 13.57 23.65
C ARG A 87 -1.28 12.15 24.15
N VAL A 88 -2.02 11.70 25.17
CA VAL A 88 -1.90 10.37 25.74
C VAL A 88 -2.98 9.47 25.16
N TYR A 89 -2.51 8.44 24.46
CA TYR A 89 -3.37 7.41 23.87
C TYR A 89 -4.03 6.57 24.98
N ASN A 90 -5.36 6.44 24.96
CA ASN A 90 -6.14 5.71 25.98
C ASN A 90 -7.42 5.10 25.37
N GLN A 91 -8.19 4.37 26.17
CA GLN A 91 -9.41 3.71 25.70
C GLN A 91 -10.50 4.67 25.22
N HIS A 92 -10.53 5.92 25.69
CA HIS A 92 -11.57 6.89 25.34
C HIS A 92 -11.29 7.57 23.99
N ASN A 93 -10.03 7.77 23.63
CA ASN A 93 -9.64 8.38 22.36
C ASN A 93 -9.17 7.38 21.29
N PHE A 94 -9.04 6.09 21.63
CA PHE A 94 -8.66 5.00 20.72
C PHE A 94 -9.42 5.07 19.38
N ILE A 95 -10.74 5.27 19.43
CA ILE A 95 -11.58 5.22 18.23
C ILE A 95 -11.24 6.34 17.24
N VAL A 96 -10.89 7.53 17.75
CA VAL A 96 -10.50 8.67 16.92
C VAL A 96 -9.21 8.35 16.19
N PHE A 97 -8.16 7.97 16.93
CA PHE A 97 -6.88 7.60 16.33
C PHE A 97 -7.01 6.41 15.37
N HIS A 98 -7.79 5.39 15.74
CA HIS A 98 -8.02 4.23 14.88
C HIS A 98 -8.70 4.59 13.57
N THR A 99 -9.71 5.47 13.62
CA THR A 99 -10.44 5.93 12.43
C THR A 99 -9.53 6.69 11.47
N PHE A 100 -8.76 7.66 11.97
CA PHE A 100 -7.85 8.44 11.14
C PHE A 100 -6.68 7.61 10.59
N SER A 101 -6.11 6.70 11.39
CA SER A 101 -5.08 5.77 10.90
C SER A 101 -5.60 4.85 9.80
N LYS A 102 -6.87 4.42 9.88
CA LYS A 102 -7.51 3.66 8.80
C LYS A 102 -7.76 4.53 7.57
N TYR A 103 -8.14 5.81 7.72
CA TYR A 103 -8.26 6.73 6.60
C TYR A 103 -6.93 6.94 5.86
N SER A 104 -5.83 7.15 6.58
CA SER A 104 -4.53 7.31 5.93
C SER A 104 -4.08 6.03 5.21
N LEU A 105 -4.35 4.86 5.80
CA LEU A 105 -4.07 3.58 5.14
C LEU A 105 -4.91 3.38 3.87
N VAL A 106 -6.22 3.60 3.93
CA VAL A 106 -7.12 3.50 2.75
C VAL A 106 -6.72 4.51 1.66
N PHE A 107 -6.29 5.71 2.04
CA PHE A 107 -5.77 6.69 1.09
C PHE A 107 -4.52 6.18 0.37
N VAL A 108 -3.56 5.59 1.08
CA VAL A 108 -2.37 4.99 0.46
C VAL A 108 -2.73 3.82 -0.45
N GLN A 109 -3.71 2.99 -0.07
CA GLN A 109 -4.21 1.92 -0.94
C GLN A 109 -4.80 2.47 -2.25
N LEU A 110 -5.50 3.61 -2.21
CA LEU A 110 -5.99 4.29 -3.41
C LEU A 110 -4.84 4.75 -4.31
N MET A 111 -3.82 5.37 -3.73
CA MET A 111 -2.64 5.83 -4.48
C MET A 111 -1.90 4.65 -5.15
N LEU A 112 -1.70 3.55 -4.41
CA LEU A 112 -1.10 2.34 -4.97
C LEU A 112 -1.97 1.72 -6.07
N SER A 113 -3.29 1.81 -5.95
CA SER A 113 -4.19 1.33 -7.01
C SER A 113 -4.07 2.17 -8.28
N PHE A 114 -3.82 3.48 -8.18
CA PHE A 114 -3.49 4.29 -9.35
C PHE A 114 -2.16 3.88 -10.00
N VAL A 115 -1.15 3.52 -9.19
CA VAL A 115 0.11 2.96 -9.71
C VAL A 115 -0.16 1.67 -10.47
N VAL A 116 -0.99 0.77 -9.94
CA VAL A 116 -1.38 -0.47 -10.62
C VAL A 116 -2.13 -0.19 -11.93
N ILE A 117 -3.11 0.72 -11.93
CA ILE A 117 -3.83 1.13 -13.15
C ILE A 117 -2.87 1.67 -14.20
N TYR A 118 -1.94 2.54 -13.79
CA TYR A 118 -0.92 3.07 -14.69
C TYR A 118 -0.06 1.96 -15.29
N LEU A 119 0.49 1.06 -14.48
CA LEU A 119 1.33 -0.04 -14.96
C LEU A 119 0.56 -1.00 -15.88
N LEU A 120 -0.68 -1.34 -15.53
CA LEU A 120 -1.55 -2.16 -16.39
C LEU A 120 -1.89 -1.47 -17.70
N SER A 121 -2.04 -0.14 -17.72
CA SER A 121 -2.32 0.62 -18.94
C SER A 121 -1.16 0.65 -19.94
N LEU A 122 0.06 0.35 -19.48
CA LEU A 122 1.23 0.16 -20.35
C LEU A 122 1.21 -1.20 -21.04
N ILE A 123 0.50 -2.18 -20.49
CA ILE A 123 0.36 -3.55 -21.04
C ILE A 123 -0.91 -3.68 -21.89
N PHE A 124 -2.03 -3.18 -21.35
CA PHE A 124 -3.37 -3.28 -21.92
C PHE A 124 -3.91 -1.91 -22.33
N ASP A 125 -5.17 -1.81 -22.75
CA ASP A 125 -5.84 -0.51 -22.88
C ASP A 125 -6.28 0.06 -21.52
N ASN A 126 -6.54 1.37 -21.48
CA ASN A 126 -6.87 2.07 -20.24
C ASN A 126 -8.16 1.56 -19.58
N LYS A 127 -9.15 1.13 -20.37
CA LYS A 127 -10.43 0.67 -19.83
C LYS A 127 -10.24 -0.68 -19.15
N LEU A 128 -9.52 -1.60 -19.80
CA LEU A 128 -9.18 -2.89 -19.22
C LEU A 128 -8.33 -2.74 -17.95
N ALA A 129 -7.37 -1.80 -17.92
CA ALA A 129 -6.54 -1.56 -16.74
C ALA A 129 -7.37 -1.10 -15.52
N ILE A 130 -8.30 -0.16 -15.72
CA ILE A 130 -9.22 0.31 -14.67
C ILE A 130 -10.16 -0.84 -14.24
N PHE A 131 -10.72 -1.57 -15.20
CA PHE A 131 -11.63 -2.67 -14.92
C PHE A 131 -10.96 -3.82 -14.16
N ALA A 132 -9.77 -4.26 -14.59
CA ALA A 132 -8.99 -5.30 -13.92
C ALA A 132 -8.62 -4.87 -12.49
N THR A 133 -8.26 -3.60 -12.29
CA THR A 133 -7.99 -3.05 -10.96
C THR A 133 -9.23 -3.01 -10.09
N ALA A 134 -10.37 -2.57 -10.64
CA ALA A 134 -11.65 -2.60 -9.94
C ALA A 134 -12.02 -4.03 -9.52
N LEU A 135 -11.83 -5.02 -10.40
CA LEU A 135 -12.19 -6.40 -10.14
C LEU A 135 -11.47 -6.98 -8.91
N PHE A 136 -10.13 -6.90 -8.84
CA PHE A 136 -9.41 -7.46 -7.70
C PHE A 136 -9.59 -6.62 -6.42
N THR A 137 -9.75 -5.29 -6.54
CA THR A 137 -9.96 -4.44 -5.37
C THR A 137 -11.36 -4.58 -4.77
N LEU A 138 -12.35 -4.99 -5.55
CA LEU A 138 -13.72 -5.23 -5.08
C LEU A 138 -14.00 -6.68 -4.72
N GLU A 139 -13.03 -7.56 -4.92
CA GLU A 139 -13.10 -8.94 -4.46
C GLU A 139 -13.30 -8.98 -2.93
N PRO A 140 -14.24 -9.78 -2.39
CA PRO A 140 -14.65 -9.71 -0.98
C PRO A 140 -13.51 -9.89 0.03
N PHE A 141 -12.57 -10.80 -0.21
CA PHE A 141 -11.44 -11.03 0.69
C PHE A 141 -10.50 -9.83 0.72
N PHE A 142 -10.15 -9.28 -0.44
CA PHE A 142 -9.33 -8.08 -0.53
C PHE A 142 -10.03 -6.87 0.12
N LEU A 143 -11.33 -6.66 -0.16
CA LEU A 143 -12.10 -5.56 0.40
C LEU A 143 -12.24 -5.65 1.92
N GLY A 144 -12.49 -6.85 2.46
CA GLY A 144 -12.56 -7.09 3.90
C GLY A 144 -11.24 -6.72 4.59
N ASN A 145 -10.11 -7.18 4.05
CA ASN A 145 -8.79 -6.86 4.59
C ASN A 145 -8.37 -5.39 4.36
N ALA A 146 -8.84 -4.76 3.29
CA ALA A 146 -8.52 -3.36 2.96
C ALA A 146 -9.01 -2.38 4.04
N ARG A 147 -10.08 -2.75 4.75
CA ARG A 147 -10.67 -1.96 5.83
C ARG A 147 -10.03 -2.24 7.20
N LEU A 148 -9.17 -3.25 7.32
CA LEU A 148 -8.48 -3.54 8.57
C LEU A 148 -7.25 -2.64 8.72
N LEU A 149 -6.93 -2.23 9.95
CA LEU A 149 -5.63 -1.66 10.28
C LEU A 149 -4.58 -2.79 10.29
N HIS A 150 -4.21 -3.23 9.10
CA HIS A 150 -3.31 -4.34 8.87
C HIS A 150 -2.50 -4.09 7.59
N LEU A 151 -1.43 -4.85 7.42
CA LEU A 151 -0.45 -4.65 6.37
C LEU A 151 -0.64 -5.53 5.13
N ASP A 152 -1.60 -6.45 5.13
CA ASP A 152 -1.74 -7.44 4.05
C ASP A 152 -2.10 -6.81 2.70
N VAL A 153 -3.08 -5.91 2.68
CA VAL A 153 -3.45 -5.21 1.44
C VAL A 153 -2.32 -4.30 0.96
N LEU A 154 -1.59 -3.68 1.90
CA LEU A 154 -0.42 -2.86 1.58
C LEU A 154 0.69 -3.72 0.94
N LEU A 155 0.94 -4.91 1.49
CA LEU A 155 1.87 -5.89 0.94
C LEU A 155 1.41 -6.34 -0.45
N SER A 156 0.14 -6.74 -0.61
CA SER A 156 -0.39 -7.24 -1.87
C SER A 156 -0.26 -6.19 -2.98
N LEU A 157 -0.61 -4.93 -2.70
CA LEU A 157 -0.53 -3.85 -3.69
C LEU A 157 0.93 -3.49 -4.03
N THR A 158 1.80 -3.36 -3.03
CA THR A 158 3.22 -3.02 -3.27
C THR A 158 3.95 -4.14 -4.01
N LEU A 159 3.72 -5.40 -3.62
CA LEU A 159 4.28 -6.57 -4.30
C LEU A 159 3.74 -6.68 -5.73
N PHE A 160 2.42 -6.61 -5.92
CA PHE A 160 1.81 -6.71 -7.25
C PHE A 160 2.29 -5.59 -8.18
N ALA A 161 2.30 -4.35 -7.70
CA ALA A 161 2.81 -3.21 -8.47
C ALA A 161 4.32 -3.35 -8.77
N GLY A 162 5.12 -3.85 -7.83
CA GLY A 162 6.55 -4.11 -8.04
C GLY A 162 6.81 -5.18 -9.11
N LEU A 163 6.06 -6.28 -9.08
CA LEU A 163 6.14 -7.33 -10.09
C LEU A 163 5.68 -6.83 -11.46
N LEU A 164 4.55 -6.12 -11.53
CA LEU A 164 4.09 -5.48 -12.77
C LEU A 164 5.11 -4.48 -13.32
N ALA A 165 5.67 -3.61 -12.47
CA ALA A 165 6.69 -2.66 -12.88
C ALA A 165 7.93 -3.37 -13.42
N SER A 166 8.36 -4.48 -12.80
CA SER A 166 9.51 -5.26 -13.28
C SER A 166 9.25 -5.87 -14.66
N PHE A 167 8.05 -6.42 -14.89
CA PHE A 167 7.62 -6.97 -16.17
C PHE A 167 7.62 -5.90 -17.27
N VAL A 168 6.99 -4.76 -16.99
CA VAL A 168 6.89 -3.66 -17.96
C VAL A 168 8.27 -3.03 -18.21
N ALA A 169 9.10 -2.88 -17.19
CA ALA A 169 10.46 -2.37 -17.31
C ALA A 169 11.32 -3.23 -18.24
N ALA A 170 11.25 -4.55 -18.09
CA ALA A 170 11.95 -5.49 -18.95
C ALA A 170 11.47 -5.38 -20.40
N LYS A 171 10.16 -5.47 -20.62
CA LYS A 171 9.55 -5.40 -21.96
C LYS A 171 9.84 -4.08 -22.70
N MET A 172 9.92 -2.97 -21.98
CA MET A 172 10.10 -1.64 -22.55
C MET A 172 11.56 -1.14 -22.49
N ASN A 173 12.46 -1.92 -21.89
CA ASN A 173 13.83 -1.54 -21.57
C ASN A 173 13.92 -0.14 -20.93
N ASN A 174 13.11 0.12 -19.91
CA ASN A 174 12.98 1.43 -19.29
C ASN A 174 13.57 1.45 -17.87
N PHE A 175 14.68 2.16 -17.71
CA PHE A 175 15.40 2.30 -16.43
C PHE A 175 14.53 2.86 -15.30
N TRP A 176 13.68 3.85 -15.58
CA TRP A 176 12.84 4.48 -14.55
C TRP A 176 11.77 3.51 -14.02
N LEU A 177 11.22 2.65 -14.87
CA LEU A 177 10.30 1.59 -14.44
C LEU A 177 11.04 0.51 -13.64
N MET A 178 12.29 0.23 -13.96
CA MET A 178 13.13 -0.69 -13.19
C MET A 178 13.43 -0.14 -11.79
N LEU A 179 13.74 1.15 -11.68
CA LEU A 179 13.92 1.82 -10.38
C LEU A 179 12.62 1.80 -9.56
N LEU A 180 11.49 2.11 -10.19
CA LEU A 180 10.16 2.01 -9.55
C LEU A 180 9.88 0.58 -9.05
N ALA A 181 10.19 -0.44 -9.85
CA ALA A 181 10.05 -1.84 -9.45
C ALA A 181 10.89 -2.16 -8.21
N GLY A 182 12.16 -1.74 -8.18
CA GLY A 182 13.05 -1.92 -7.03
C GLY A 182 12.51 -1.25 -5.76
N ILE A 183 12.01 -0.02 -5.87
CA ILE A 183 11.39 0.70 -4.76
C ILE A 183 10.15 -0.05 -4.25
N LEU A 184 9.24 -0.45 -5.14
CA LEU A 184 8.00 -1.13 -4.76
C LEU A 184 8.24 -2.51 -4.13
N LEU A 185 9.17 -3.29 -4.67
CA LEU A 185 9.56 -4.59 -4.10
C LEU A 185 10.30 -4.42 -2.77
N GLY A 186 11.13 -3.39 -2.63
CA GLY A 186 11.75 -3.01 -1.37
C GLY A 186 10.69 -2.64 -0.32
N LEU A 187 9.69 -1.83 -0.68
CA LEU A 187 8.56 -1.51 0.19
C LEU A 187 7.74 -2.75 0.55
N ALA A 188 7.52 -3.67 -0.38
CA ALA A 188 6.85 -4.93 -0.10
C ALA A 188 7.60 -5.76 0.95
N PHE A 189 8.93 -5.88 0.82
CA PHE A 189 9.79 -6.55 1.79
C PHE A 189 9.77 -5.87 3.17
N LEU A 190 9.85 -4.53 3.19
CA LEU A 190 9.69 -3.72 4.41
C LEU A 190 8.27 -3.83 5.01
N THR A 191 7.29 -4.28 4.24
CA THR A 191 5.94 -4.55 4.74
C THR A 191 5.93 -5.92 5.44
N LYS A 192 6.27 -6.99 4.71
CA LYS A 192 6.50 -8.33 5.28
C LYS A 192 7.71 -9.00 4.63
N SER A 193 8.51 -9.68 5.44
CA SER A 193 9.69 -10.41 4.98
C SER A 193 9.39 -11.49 3.93
N ILE A 194 8.18 -12.07 3.95
CA ILE A 194 7.74 -13.06 2.94
C ILE A 194 7.78 -12.50 1.50
N ALA A 195 7.73 -11.17 1.33
CA ALA A 195 7.82 -10.55 0.01
C ALA A 195 9.19 -10.72 -0.67
N VAL A 196 10.21 -11.21 0.06
CA VAL A 196 11.51 -11.58 -0.52
C VAL A 196 11.36 -12.58 -1.67
N GLY A 197 10.31 -13.41 -1.65
CA GLY A 197 9.97 -14.30 -2.77
C GLY A 197 9.75 -13.57 -4.10
N GLY A 198 9.34 -12.30 -4.07
CA GLY A 198 9.22 -11.45 -5.26
C GLY A 198 10.55 -11.25 -6.00
N LEU A 199 11.68 -11.22 -5.28
CA LEU A 199 13.00 -11.14 -5.91
C LEU A 199 13.32 -12.40 -6.73
N GLY A 200 12.96 -13.57 -6.21
CA GLY A 200 13.11 -14.84 -6.93
C GLY A 200 12.32 -14.84 -8.24
N PHE A 201 11.09 -14.33 -8.22
CA PHE A 201 10.29 -14.18 -9.42
C PHE A 201 10.96 -13.26 -10.45
N VAL A 202 11.45 -12.09 -10.03
CA VAL A 202 12.11 -11.14 -10.94
C VAL A 202 13.39 -11.72 -11.55
N LEU A 203 14.21 -12.41 -10.78
CA LEU A 203 15.46 -13.01 -11.26
C LEU A 203 15.21 -14.14 -12.28
N ILE A 204 14.26 -15.02 -11.98
CA ILE A 204 13.91 -16.14 -12.88
C ILE A 204 13.26 -15.60 -14.16
N PHE A 205 12.31 -14.68 -14.02
CA PHE A 205 11.57 -14.18 -15.16
C PHE A 205 12.41 -13.22 -16.02
N GLY A 206 13.27 -12.41 -15.41
CA GLY A 206 14.20 -11.54 -16.11
C GLY A 206 15.22 -12.31 -16.93
N THR A 207 15.80 -13.37 -16.37
CA THR A 207 16.72 -14.25 -17.11
C THR A 207 16.01 -15.00 -18.23
N PHE A 208 14.82 -15.53 -17.98
CA PHE A 208 14.01 -16.20 -19.00
C PHE A 208 13.62 -15.29 -20.17
N LEU A 209 13.16 -14.06 -19.89
CA LEU A 209 12.87 -13.06 -20.94
C LEU A 209 14.11 -12.74 -21.77
N SER A 210 15.26 -12.50 -21.12
CA SER A 210 16.50 -12.20 -21.83
C SER A 210 16.97 -13.34 -22.73
N TRP A 211 16.67 -14.59 -22.35
CA TRP A 211 16.97 -15.78 -23.14
C TRP A 211 16.05 -15.94 -24.35
N LEU A 212 14.77 -15.56 -24.25
CA LEU A 212 13.85 -15.60 -25.38
C LEU A 212 14.15 -14.54 -26.45
N GLU A 213 14.81 -13.45 -26.06
CA GLU A 213 15.18 -12.34 -26.95
C GLU A 213 16.58 -12.50 -27.59
N SER A 214 17.35 -13.53 -27.21
CA SER A 214 18.67 -13.89 -27.77
C SER A 214 18.61 -14.98 -28.82
#